data_AF-A0A6I7YD00-F1
#
_entry.id   AF-A0A6I7YD00-F1
#
_cell.length_a   1.000
_cell.length_b   1.000
_cell.length_c   1.000
_cell.angle_alpha   90.00
_cell.angle_beta   90.00
_cell.angle_gamma   90.00
#
_symmetry.space_group_name_H-M   'P 1'
#
loop_
_entity.id
_entity.type
_entity.pdbx_description
1 polymer ?
#
loop_
_entity_poly.entity_id
_entity_poly.type
_entity_poly.pdbx_seq_one_letter_code
_entity_poly.pdbx_strand_id
1 'polypeptide(L)' 'MQWTPEEQTAIREHAAELGVSAQDYIRQSAASRALDWQRQQEAFRAMAQQRGISIEQLLQQGTLTDDDTA' A
#
# COMPACT_ATOMS: atom_id res chain seq x y z
N MET A 1 -0.04 14.90 12.33
CA MET A 1 -0.65 13.60 12.67
C MET A 1 0.09 13.08 13.90
N GLN A 2 -0.63 12.60 14.92
CA GLN A 2 -0.03 12.13 16.18
C GLN A 2 -0.47 10.68 16.40
N TRP A 3 0.49 9.79 16.65
CA TRP A 3 0.23 8.37 16.88
C TRP A 3 -0.37 8.12 18.27
N THR A 4 -1.19 7.10 18.39
CA THR A 4 -1.65 6.62 19.69
C THR A 4 -0.47 6.02 20.49
N PRO A 5 -0.58 5.90 21.82
CA PRO A 5 0.45 5.24 22.62
C PRO A 5 0.73 3.79 22.19
N GLU A 6 -0.29 3.06 21.75
CA GLU A 6 -0.18 1.70 21.24
C GLU A 6 0.61 1.66 19.93
N GLU A 7 0.29 2.56 18.99
CA GLU A 7 1.02 2.69 17.73
C GLU A 7 2.49 3.06 17.96
N GLN A 8 2.76 4.00 18.90
CA GLN A 8 4.13 4.37 19.26
C GLN A 8 4.89 3.21 19.91
N THR A 9 4.21 2.33 20.64
CA THR A 9 4.83 1.15 21.26
C THR A 9 5.17 0.12 20.21
N ALA A 10 4.22 -0.22 19.32
CA ALA A 10 4.47 -1.13 18.21
C ALA A 10 5.61 -0.65 17.29
N ILE A 11 5.68 0.65 16.99
CA ILE A 11 6.78 1.24 16.21
C ILE A 11 8.13 1.04 16.91
N ARG A 12 8.20 1.30 18.22
CA ARG A 12 9.47 1.16 18.97
C ARG A 12 9.91 -0.29 19.09
N GLU A 13 8.98 -1.20 19.38
CA GLU A 13 9.27 -2.64 19.52
C GLU A 13 9.81 -3.20 18.22
N HIS A 14 9.12 -2.96 17.10
CA HIS A 14 9.57 -3.49 15.81
C HIS A 14 10.87 -2.82 15.32
N ALA A 15 11.06 -1.52 15.58
CA ALA A 15 12.33 -0.86 15.28
C ALA A 15 13.50 -1.47 16.08
N ALA A 16 13.26 -1.83 17.35
CA ALA A 16 14.25 -2.49 18.19
C ALA A 16 14.57 -3.92 17.71
N GLU A 17 13.57 -4.70 17.29
CA GLU A 17 13.76 -6.02 16.68
C GLU A 17 14.64 -5.97 15.43
N LEU A 18 14.50 -4.89 14.64
CA LEU A 18 15.30 -4.64 13.44
C LEU A 18 16.64 -3.96 13.74
N GLY A 19 16.92 -3.60 15.00
CA GLY A 19 18.16 -2.95 15.42
C GLY A 19 18.33 -1.52 14.89
N VAL A 20 17.24 -0.81 14.58
CA VAL A 20 17.27 0.55 14.04
C VAL A 20 16.57 1.54 14.98
N SER A 21 16.83 2.85 14.78
CA SER A 21 16.08 3.88 15.52
C SER A 21 14.62 3.91 15.04
N ALA A 22 13.70 4.29 15.94
CA ALA A 22 12.29 4.46 15.57
C ALA A 22 12.12 5.46 14.41
N GLN A 23 12.92 6.53 14.38
CA GLN A 23 12.88 7.53 13.32
C GLN A 23 13.35 6.97 11.96
N ASP A 24 14.40 6.15 11.95
CA ASP A 24 14.87 5.50 10.73
C ASP A 24 13.87 4.45 10.25
N TYR A 25 13.29 3.68 11.17
CA TYR A 25 12.21 2.74 10.86
C TYR A 25 11.03 3.45 10.17
N ILE A 26 10.57 4.58 10.71
CA ILE A 26 9.49 5.38 10.11
C ILE A 26 9.89 5.86 8.71
N ARG A 27 11.10 6.39 8.54
CA ARG A 27 11.60 6.90 7.25
C ARG A 27 11.64 5.79 6.20
N GLN A 28 12.20 4.63 6.56
CA GLN A 28 12.33 3.47 5.68
C GLN A 28 10.96 2.90 5.32
N SER A 29 10.06 2.77 6.29
CA SER A 29 8.69 2.29 6.07
C SER A 29 7.91 3.21 5.13
N ALA A 30 8.02 4.53 5.30
CA ALA A 30 7.41 5.51 4.41
C ALA A 30 7.98 5.41 2.99
N ALA A 31 9.30 5.30 2.84
CA ALA A 31 9.96 5.14 1.55
C ALA A 31 9.52 3.84 0.84
N SER A 32 9.53 2.72 1.56
CA SER A 32 9.08 1.43 1.03
C SER A 32 7.64 1.51 0.54
N ARG A 33 6.75 2.08 1.35
CA ARG A 33 5.32 2.18 1.01
C ARG A 33 5.06 3.10 -0.19
N ALA A 34 5.84 4.18 -0.34
CA ALA A 34 5.77 5.04 -1.52
C ALA A 34 6.22 4.32 -2.80
N LEU A 35 7.32 3.55 -2.73
CA LEU A 35 7.80 2.75 -3.86
C LEU A 35 6.85 1.61 -4.22
N ASP A 36 6.24 0.97 -3.22
CA ASP A 36 5.23 -0.07 -3.44
C ASP A 36 3.99 0.51 -4.12
N TRP A 37 3.52 1.67 -3.65
CA TRP A 37 2.41 2.38 -4.27
C TRP A 37 2.70 2.72 -5.74
N GLN A 38 3.89 3.26 -6.04
CA GLN A 38 4.29 3.57 -7.40
C GLN A 38 4.29 2.31 -8.29
N ARG A 39 4.89 1.21 -7.81
CA ARG A 39 4.93 -0.06 -8.56
C ARG A 39 3.54 -0.61 -8.84
N GLN A 40 2.64 -0.55 -7.86
CA GLN A 40 1.25 -0.98 -8.05
C GLN A 40 0.54 -0.10 -9.08
N GLN A 41 0.72 1.21 -9.02
CA GLN A 41 0.12 2.14 -9.99
C GLN A 41 0.63 1.87 -11.42
N GLU A 42 1.93 1.63 -11.59
CA GLU A 42 2.53 1.27 -12.87
C GLU A 42 1.96 -0.06 -13.40
N ALA A 43 1.79 -1.06 -12.53
CA ALA A 43 1.18 -2.33 -12.90
C ALA A 43 -0.27 -2.16 -13.38
N PHE A 44 -1.09 -1.37 -12.68
CA PHE A 44 -2.47 -1.08 -13.11
C PHE A 44 -2.50 -0.34 -14.45
N ARG A 45 -1.60 0.64 -14.66
CA ARG A 45 -1.47 1.33 -15.95
C ARG A 45 -1.12 0.38 -17.08
N ALA A 46 -0.14 -0.49 -16.87
CA ALA A 46 0.27 -1.47 -17.87
C ALA A 46 -0.86 -2.44 -18.23
N MET A 47 -1.60 -2.94 -17.23
CA MET A 47 -2.76 -3.82 -17.44
C MET A 47 -3.89 -3.13 -18.21
N ALA A 48 -4.19 -1.87 -17.87
CA ALA A 48 -5.22 -1.08 -18.55
C ALA A 48 -4.82 -0.85 -20.02
N GLN A 49 -3.56 -0.48 -20.27
CA GLN A 49 -3.01 -0.30 -21.61
C GLN A 49 -3.07 -1.59 -22.45
N GLN A 50 -2.67 -2.74 -21.89
CA GLN A 50 -2.73 -4.03 -22.58
C GLN A 50 -4.15 -4.41 -23.00
N ARG A 51 -5.15 -4.04 -22.20
CA ARG A 51 -6.57 -4.32 -22.48
C ARG A 51 -7.25 -3.24 -23.31
N GLY A 52 -6.56 -2.12 -23.61
CA GLY A 52 -7.14 -0.99 -24.32
C GLY A 52 -8.26 -0.28 -23.57
N ILE A 53 -8.26 -0.36 -22.23
CA ILE A 53 -9.29 0.23 -21.35
C ILE A 53 -8.65 1.24 -20.39
N SER A 54 -9.47 2.06 -19.72
CA SER A 54 -9.00 2.96 -18.67
C SER A 54 -8.69 2.21 -17.37
N ILE A 55 -7.95 2.86 -16.45
CA ILE A 55 -7.65 2.29 -15.13
C ILE A 55 -8.95 2.12 -14.33
N GLU A 56 -9.88 3.07 -14.42
CA GLU A 56 -11.18 3.02 -13.75
C GLU A 56 -12.00 1.82 -14.25
N GLN A 57 -11.99 1.56 -15.55
CA GLN A 57 -12.64 0.38 -16.15
C GLN A 57 -11.96 -0.92 -15.68
N LEU A 58 -10.63 -0.93 -15.60
CA LEU A 58 -9.89 -2.07 -15.07
C LEU A 58 -10.24 -2.35 -13.60
N LEU A 59 -10.36 -1.30 -12.79
CA LEU A 59 -10.74 -1.42 -11.37
C LEU A 59 -12.17 -1.94 -11.22
N GLN A 60 -13.11 -1.43 -12.03
CA GLN A 60 -14.50 -1.93 -12.06
C GLN A 60 -14.61 -3.41 -12.45
N GLN A 61 -13.75 -3.88 -13.37
CA GLN A 61 -13.70 -5.29 -13.77
C GLN A 61 -12.97 -6.19 -12.75
N GLY A 62 -12.03 -5.62 -11.98
CA GLY A 62 -11.30 -6.32 -10.93
C GLY A 62 -12.06 -6.44 -9.61
N THR A 63 -12.98 -5.51 -9.35
CA THR A 63 -14.12 -5.76 -8.47
C THR A 63 -15.06 -6.72 -9.18
N LEU A 64 -14.84 -8.03 -9.03
CA LEU A 64 -15.97 -8.93 -8.91
C LEU A 64 -16.79 -8.37 -7.74
N THR A 65 -17.79 -7.55 -8.04
CA THR A 65 -18.92 -7.37 -7.14
C THR A 65 -19.40 -8.77 -6.80
N ASP A 66 -19.45 -9.10 -5.51
CA ASP A 66 -20.23 -10.21 -4.96
C ASP A 66 -21.76 -10.02 -5.23
N ASP A 67 -22.13 -9.31 -6.30
CA ASP A 67 -23.49 -9.21 -6.80
C ASP A 67 -23.74 -10.39 -7.74
N ASP A 68 -23.70 -11.58 -7.16
CA ASP A 68 -24.37 -12.75 -7.69
C ASP A 68 -25.25 -13.31 -6.57
N THR A 69 -26.33 -12.60 -6.25
CA THR A 69 -27.56 -13.23 -5.75
C THR A 69 -28.81 -12.56 -6.34
N ALA A 70 -29.43 -13.32 -7.24
CA ALA A 70 -30.84 -13.35 -7.66
C ALA A 70 -31.35 -12.35 -8.70
#